data_AF-A0A968NNQ7-F1
#
_entry.id   AF-A0A968NNQ7-F1
#
_cell.length_a   1.000
_cell.length_b   1.000
_cell.length_c   1.000
_cell.angle_alpha   90.00
_cell.angle_beta   90.00
_cell.angle_gamma   90.00
#
_symmetry.space_group_name_H-M   'P 1'
#
loop_
_entity.id
_entity.type
_entity.pdbx_description
1 polymer ?
#
loop_
_entity_poly.entity_id
_entity_poly.type
_entity_poly.pdbx_seq_one_letter_code
_entity_poly.pdbx_strand_id
1 'polypeptide(L)'
;MLRFSAETVEKGQIDLSEGGNPYFSIDGGQTSLALFATGVNGDGDQASHWKSQGGSSGLMEPDIELAEQRMISSFDRRALDAIGWDLGAGQYDLDALQQQAKQALADRLGQSIEWLEANPETAAAQLSQDRTADVEEMITQAKSTTGGAVGVVAVQATGRKLI
;
A
#
# COMPACT_ATOMS: atom_id res chain seq x y z
N MET A 1 15.52 -5.29 17.96
CA MET A 1 15.66 -6.62 17.32
C MET A 1 15.36 -7.67 18.38
N LEU A 2 14.51 -8.67 18.08
CA LEU A 2 13.58 -9.26 19.06
C LEU A 2 13.63 -10.80 19.18
N ARG A 3 14.64 -11.42 18.55
CA ARG A 3 14.83 -12.88 18.51
C ARG A 3 15.96 -13.27 19.47
N PHE A 4 15.67 -14.20 20.38
CA PHE A 4 16.59 -14.63 21.44
C PHE A 4 16.59 -16.15 21.58
N SER A 5 17.64 -16.70 22.15
CA SER A 5 17.70 -18.06 22.66
C SER A 5 18.47 -18.10 23.98
N ALA A 6 18.43 -19.22 24.70
CA ALA A 6 19.15 -19.36 25.98
C ALA A 6 20.62 -18.90 25.88
N GLU A 7 21.28 -19.19 24.77
CA GLU A 7 22.68 -18.83 24.53
C GLU A 7 22.91 -17.33 24.33
N THR A 8 21.93 -16.62 23.77
CA THR A 8 22.08 -15.20 23.45
C THR A 8 21.60 -14.30 24.58
N VAL A 9 20.67 -14.76 25.43
CA VAL A 9 20.23 -14.03 26.64
C VAL A 9 21.40 -13.76 27.57
N GLU A 10 22.22 -14.77 27.85
CA GLU A 10 23.40 -14.63 28.72
C GLU A 10 24.43 -13.63 28.16
N LYS A 11 24.45 -13.45 26.84
CA LYS A 11 25.37 -12.56 26.13
C LYS A 11 24.78 -11.16 25.89
N GLY A 12 23.50 -10.94 26.24
CA GLY A 12 22.77 -9.73 25.86
C GLY A 12 22.69 -9.54 24.34
N GLN A 13 22.74 -10.64 23.59
CA GLN A 13 22.75 -10.65 22.14
C GLN A 13 21.45 -11.22 21.59
N ILE A 14 21.24 -10.91 20.32
CA ILE A 14 20.17 -11.43 19.48
C ILE A 14 20.61 -12.71 18.78
N ASP A 15 19.65 -13.61 18.57
CA ASP A 15 19.88 -14.88 17.89
C ASP A 15 19.54 -14.75 16.40
N LEU A 16 20.56 -14.79 15.55
CA LEU A 16 20.43 -14.86 14.08
C LEU A 16 20.87 -16.21 13.52
N SER A 17 21.09 -17.19 14.39
CA SER A 17 21.49 -18.52 13.98
C SER A 17 20.32 -19.31 13.40
N GLU A 18 20.66 -20.29 12.57
CA GLU A 18 19.76 -21.38 12.20
C GLU A 18 19.86 -22.51 13.23
N GLY A 19 18.76 -23.23 13.45
CA GLY A 19 18.65 -24.27 14.46
C GLY A 19 18.22 -23.75 15.84
N GLY A 20 18.36 -24.61 16.86
CA GLY A 20 18.12 -24.26 18.25
C GLY A 20 16.64 -24.08 18.62
N ASN A 21 16.40 -23.29 19.67
CA ASN A 21 15.06 -22.92 20.14
C ASN A 21 14.93 -21.39 20.26
N PRO A 22 15.00 -20.66 19.13
CA PRO A 22 14.85 -19.21 19.11
C PRO A 22 13.40 -18.82 19.43
N TYR A 23 13.22 -17.68 20.10
CA TYR A 23 11.94 -17.15 20.51
C TYR A 23 11.88 -15.63 20.45
N PHE A 24 10.65 -15.12 20.36
CA PHE A 24 10.31 -13.72 20.40
C PHE A 24 10.27 -13.21 21.83
N SER A 25 10.97 -12.11 22.08
CA SER A 25 10.98 -11.39 23.36
C SER A 25 11.13 -9.89 23.13
N ILE A 26 10.46 -9.11 23.98
CA ILE A 26 10.53 -7.64 24.03
C ILE A 26 11.27 -7.12 25.27
N ASP A 27 11.69 -8.02 26.16
CA ASP A 27 12.30 -7.71 27.47
C ASP A 27 13.75 -8.20 27.57
N GLY A 28 14.45 -8.25 26.42
CA GLY A 28 15.85 -8.65 26.34
C GLY A 28 16.09 -10.17 26.48
N GLY A 29 15.08 -10.97 26.16
CA GLY A 29 15.13 -12.43 26.25
C GLY A 29 14.68 -13.01 27.60
N GLN A 30 14.16 -12.20 28.52
CA GLN A 30 13.71 -12.70 29.82
C GLN A 30 12.41 -13.53 29.71
N THR A 31 11.50 -13.11 28.83
CA THR A 31 10.23 -13.81 28.58
C THR A 31 10.16 -14.33 27.14
N SER A 32 9.87 -15.63 27.00
CA SER A 32 9.52 -16.23 25.70
C SER A 32 8.04 -16.02 25.40
N LEU A 33 7.75 -15.21 24.39
CA LEU A 33 6.38 -14.88 23.98
C LEU A 33 5.86 -15.82 22.88
N ALA A 34 6.71 -16.17 21.92
CA ALA A 34 6.40 -17.09 20.82
C ALA A 34 7.70 -17.73 20.31
N LEU A 35 7.63 -18.95 19.76
CA LEU A 35 8.81 -19.59 19.15
C LEU A 35 8.96 -19.14 17.69
N PHE A 36 10.20 -18.96 17.25
CA PHE A 36 10.52 -18.79 15.84
C PHE A 36 10.82 -20.14 15.18
N ALA A 37 10.59 -20.21 13.88
CA ALA A 37 11.13 -21.26 13.04
C ALA A 37 12.66 -21.22 13.07
N THR A 38 13.25 -22.39 12.86
CA THR A 38 14.68 -22.64 13.02
C THR A 38 15.47 -22.54 11.70
N GLY A 39 14.81 -22.36 10.56
CA GLY A 39 15.48 -22.15 9.28
C GLY A 39 15.52 -23.41 8.42
N VAL A 40 16.00 -23.24 7.19
CA VAL A 40 16.03 -24.31 6.17
C VAL A 40 16.86 -25.51 6.63
N ASN A 41 17.95 -25.28 7.36
CA ASN A 41 18.80 -26.35 7.92
C ASN A 41 18.31 -26.87 9.30
N GLY A 42 17.16 -26.38 9.78
CA GLY A 42 16.52 -26.82 11.02
C GLY A 42 15.21 -27.53 10.74
N ASP A 43 14.10 -26.82 10.88
CA ASP A 43 12.73 -27.30 10.69
C ASP A 43 12.23 -27.14 9.25
N GLY A 44 13.06 -26.61 8.35
CA GLY A 44 12.73 -26.44 6.93
C GLY A 44 11.95 -25.15 6.63
N ASP A 45 11.51 -24.46 7.67
CA ASP A 45 10.74 -23.22 7.58
C ASP A 45 11.64 -21.97 7.63
N GLN A 46 11.12 -20.83 7.17
CA GLN A 46 11.88 -19.58 7.15
C GLN A 46 12.08 -19.05 8.57
N ALA A 47 13.34 -18.83 8.99
CA ALA A 47 13.67 -18.44 10.36
C ALA A 47 12.96 -17.15 10.85
N SER A 48 12.53 -16.26 9.96
CA SER A 48 11.76 -15.07 10.34
C SER A 48 10.29 -15.34 10.70
N HIS A 49 9.79 -16.55 10.50
CA HIS A 49 8.40 -16.94 10.77
C HIS A 49 8.22 -17.52 12.16
N TRP A 50 6.98 -17.51 12.65
CA TRP A 50 6.59 -18.29 13.82
C TRP A 50 6.81 -19.77 13.58
N LYS A 51 7.21 -20.49 14.61
CA LYS A 51 7.32 -21.95 14.52
C LYS A 51 5.97 -22.52 14.13
N SER A 52 5.91 -23.30 13.05
CA SER A 52 4.69 -23.99 12.66
C SER A 52 4.26 -24.96 13.77
N GLN A 53 3.00 -24.88 14.17
CA GLN A 53 2.41 -25.80 15.16
C GLN A 53 1.19 -26.53 14.60
N GLY A 54 0.99 -26.51 13.28
CA GLY A 54 -0.16 -27.13 12.62
C GLY A 54 -1.48 -26.38 12.87
N GLY A 55 -1.41 -25.06 13.10
CA GLY A 55 -2.61 -24.23 13.22
C GLY A 55 -2.43 -22.93 14.01
N SER A 56 -2.51 -21.81 13.29
CA SER A 56 -2.86 -20.46 13.77
C SER A 56 -1.89 -19.74 14.72
N SER A 57 -0.57 -19.96 14.59
CA SER A 57 0.39 -19.13 15.34
C SER A 57 0.30 -17.64 14.97
N GLY A 58 -0.29 -17.36 13.81
CA GLY A 58 -0.66 -16.03 13.35
C GLY A 58 -0.44 -15.89 11.86
N LEU A 59 -0.48 -14.65 11.38
CA LEU A 59 -0.18 -14.30 10.00
C LEU A 59 1.26 -14.70 9.62
N MET A 60 2.20 -14.62 10.56
CA MET A 60 3.61 -14.93 10.31
C MET A 60 3.98 -16.40 10.47
N GLU A 61 3.04 -17.35 10.48
CA GLU A 61 3.35 -18.78 10.32
C GLU A 61 3.90 -19.04 8.89
N PRO A 62 4.78 -20.02 8.64
CA PRO A 62 5.48 -20.16 7.35
C PRO A 62 4.63 -20.81 6.26
N ASP A 63 3.65 -21.64 6.62
CA ASP A 63 2.89 -22.45 5.67
C ASP A 63 1.36 -22.30 5.77
N ILE A 64 0.70 -21.91 4.68
CA ILE A 64 -0.75 -21.72 4.62
C ILE A 64 -1.35 -22.83 3.76
N GLU A 65 -2.29 -23.60 4.31
CA GLU A 65 -2.92 -24.67 3.55
C GLU A 65 -3.92 -24.12 2.52
N LEU A 66 -4.19 -24.91 1.48
CA LEU A 66 -5.21 -24.59 0.48
C LEU A 66 -6.57 -24.40 1.17
N ALA A 67 -7.23 -23.28 0.85
CA ALA A 67 -8.50 -22.87 1.44
C ALA A 67 -8.46 -22.54 2.95
N GLU A 68 -7.28 -22.31 3.51
CA GLU A 68 -7.13 -21.79 4.87
C GLU A 68 -7.17 -20.25 4.89
N GLN A 69 -7.83 -19.68 5.90
CA GLN A 69 -7.75 -18.26 6.22
C GLN A 69 -7.02 -18.08 7.55
N ARG A 70 -5.95 -17.28 7.54
CA ARG A 70 -5.23 -16.93 8.76
C ARG A 70 -5.78 -15.69 9.44
N MET A 71 -5.76 -15.73 10.75
CA MET A 71 -6.15 -14.62 11.61
C MET A 71 -4.90 -13.94 12.18
N ILE A 72 -4.96 -12.61 12.29
CA ILE A 72 -3.89 -11.84 12.94
C ILE A 72 -3.89 -12.16 14.44
N SER A 73 -2.82 -12.80 14.89
CA SER A 73 -2.63 -13.17 16.30
C SER A 73 -2.18 -11.98 17.14
N SER A 74 -2.18 -12.17 18.46
CA SER A 74 -1.62 -11.17 19.38
C SER A 74 -0.10 -11.06 19.27
N PHE A 75 0.58 -12.15 18.89
CA PHE A 75 2.02 -12.16 18.64
C PHE A 75 2.38 -11.34 17.41
N ASP A 76 1.57 -11.43 16.35
CA ASP A 76 1.78 -10.62 15.14
C ASP A 76 1.72 -9.12 15.46
N ARG A 77 0.65 -8.70 16.17
CA ARG A 77 0.47 -7.29 16.56
C ARG A 77 1.61 -6.81 17.46
N ARG A 78 2.04 -7.63 18.41
CA ARG A 78 3.13 -7.27 19.33
C ARG A 78 4.49 -7.22 18.64
N ALA A 79 4.74 -8.07 17.65
CA ALA A 79 5.97 -8.03 16.87
C ALA A 79 6.03 -6.77 16.00
N LEU A 80 4.92 -6.39 15.38
CA LEU A 80 4.79 -5.15 14.61
C LEU A 80 4.98 -3.91 15.50
N ASP A 81 4.30 -3.85 16.65
CA ASP A 81 4.47 -2.80 17.66
C ASP A 81 5.93 -2.67 18.12
N ALA A 82 6.59 -3.79 18.40
CA ALA A 82 7.98 -3.82 18.87
C ALA A 82 9.03 -3.40 17.82
N ILE A 83 8.68 -3.38 16.53
CA ILE A 83 9.52 -2.79 15.46
C ILE A 83 9.13 -1.33 15.14
N GLY A 84 8.23 -0.75 15.91
CA GLY A 84 7.77 0.64 15.78
C GLY A 84 6.64 0.83 14.76
N TRP A 85 5.93 -0.25 14.41
CA TRP A 85 4.73 -0.14 13.60
C TRP A 85 3.54 0.20 14.49
N ASP A 86 3.12 1.47 14.47
CA ASP A 86 1.87 1.86 15.07
C ASP A 86 0.70 1.32 14.24
N LEU A 87 -0.22 0.61 14.88
CA LEU A 87 -1.52 0.34 14.29
C LEU A 87 -2.22 1.69 14.14
N GLY A 88 -2.18 2.24 12.92
CA GLY A 88 -2.88 3.48 12.61
C GLY A 88 -4.32 3.36 13.09
N ALA A 89 -4.69 4.13 14.11
CA ALA A 89 -6.08 4.26 14.59
C ALA A 89 -6.93 5.08 13.60
N GLY A 90 -6.58 5.02 12.31
CA GLY A 90 -7.32 5.68 11.26
C GLY A 90 -8.64 4.97 11.12
N GLN A 91 -9.70 5.57 11.68
CA GLN A 91 -11.02 5.44 11.06
C GLN A 91 -10.85 5.98 9.64
N TYR A 92 -10.70 5.06 8.69
CA TYR A 92 -10.69 5.43 7.29
C TYR A 92 -12.13 5.77 6.93
N ASP A 93 -12.39 7.05 6.74
CA ASP A 93 -13.63 7.51 6.14
C ASP A 93 -13.59 7.11 4.65
N LEU A 94 -14.12 5.92 4.38
CA LEU A 94 -14.15 5.34 3.04
C LEU A 94 -14.98 6.21 2.08
N ASP A 95 -15.99 6.91 2.60
CA ASP A 95 -16.80 7.83 1.81
C ASP A 95 -15.98 9.05 1.42
N ALA A 96 -15.23 9.64 2.36
CA ALA A 96 -14.32 10.74 2.07
C ALA A 96 -13.22 10.33 1.08
N LEU A 97 -12.63 9.15 1.24
CA LEU A 97 -11.64 8.61 0.31
C LEU A 97 -12.24 8.38 -1.09
N GLN A 98 -13.45 7.85 -1.17
CA GLN A 98 -14.16 7.65 -2.44
C GLN A 98 -14.47 8.99 -3.11
N GLN A 99 -14.90 10.01 -2.35
CA GLN A 99 -15.16 11.35 -2.88
C GLN A 99 -13.87 12.01 -3.38
N GLN A 100 -12.77 11.88 -2.65
CA GLN A 100 -11.45 12.36 -3.10
C GLN A 100 -11.00 11.67 -4.40
N ALA A 101 -11.19 10.35 -4.49
CA ALA A 101 -10.86 9.61 -5.70
C ALA A 101 -11.72 10.04 -6.90
N LYS A 102 -13.02 10.27 -6.69
CA LYS A 102 -13.94 10.80 -7.72
C LYS A 102 -13.53 12.20 -8.16
N GLN A 103 -13.17 13.08 -7.23
CA GLN A 103 -12.69 14.43 -7.58
C GLN A 103 -11.40 14.37 -8.40
N ALA A 104 -10.43 13.56 -7.99
CA ALA A 104 -9.18 13.42 -8.73
C ALA A 104 -9.39 12.85 -10.14
N LEU A 105 -10.34 11.91 -10.30
CA LEU A 105 -10.73 11.40 -11.61
C LEU A 105 -11.43 12.47 -12.46
N ALA A 106 -12.32 13.26 -11.85
CA ALA A 106 -13.05 14.34 -12.49
C ALA A 106 -12.10 15.40 -13.03
N ASP A 107 -11.14 15.84 -12.20
CA ASP A 107 -10.09 16.79 -12.58
C ASP A 107 -9.23 16.26 -13.73
N ARG A 108 -8.84 14.97 -13.67
CA ARG A 108 -8.04 14.33 -14.71
C ARG A 108 -8.76 14.25 -16.06
N LEU A 109 -10.08 14.04 -16.04
CA LEU A 109 -10.91 13.93 -17.24
C LEU A 109 -11.49 15.27 -17.70
N GLY A 110 -11.30 16.34 -16.92
CA GLY A 110 -11.92 17.65 -17.17
C GLY A 110 -13.45 17.60 -17.08
N GLN A 111 -14.00 16.73 -16.23
CA GLN A 111 -15.44 16.50 -16.05
C GLN A 111 -15.86 16.83 -14.61
N SER A 112 -17.16 16.84 -14.34
CA SER A 112 -17.67 16.93 -12.96
C SER A 112 -17.90 15.55 -12.35
N ILE A 113 -17.98 15.47 -11.01
CA ILE A 113 -18.31 14.22 -10.31
C ILE A 113 -19.68 13.71 -10.75
N GLU A 114 -20.67 14.58 -10.93
CA GLU A 114 -22.00 14.21 -11.40
C GLU A 114 -21.95 13.62 -12.81
N TRP A 115 -21.07 14.12 -13.68
CA TRP A 115 -20.87 13.55 -15.00
C TRP A 115 -20.26 12.14 -14.92
N LEU A 116 -19.28 11.92 -14.04
CA LEU A 116 -18.70 10.59 -13.82
C LEU A 116 -19.74 9.57 -13.33
N GLU A 117 -20.59 9.99 -12.39
CA GLU A 117 -21.64 9.13 -11.84
C GLU A 117 -22.74 8.83 -12.86
N ALA A 118 -23.06 9.78 -13.73
CA ALA A 118 -24.04 9.60 -14.79
C ALA A 118 -23.50 8.82 -16.01
N ASN A 119 -22.17 8.76 -16.21
CA ASN A 119 -21.53 8.17 -17.39
C ASN A 119 -20.38 7.19 -17.05
N PRO A 120 -20.61 6.17 -16.22
CA PRO A 120 -19.54 5.30 -15.71
C PRO A 120 -18.78 4.55 -16.81
N GLU A 121 -19.47 4.07 -17.85
CA GLU A 121 -18.83 3.35 -18.96
C GLU A 121 -17.97 4.26 -19.83
N THR A 122 -18.43 5.49 -20.07
CA THR A 122 -17.67 6.48 -20.84
C THR A 122 -16.43 6.96 -20.07
N ALA A 123 -16.57 7.20 -18.77
CA ALA A 123 -15.45 7.54 -17.90
C ALA A 123 -14.39 6.42 -17.87
N ALA A 124 -14.83 5.16 -17.77
CA ALA A 124 -13.93 4.01 -17.84
C ALA A 124 -13.21 3.89 -19.19
N ALA A 125 -13.93 4.12 -20.30
CA ALA A 125 -13.34 4.10 -21.63
C ALA A 125 -12.24 5.17 -21.78
N GLN A 126 -12.44 6.38 -21.25
CA GLN A 126 -11.45 7.46 -21.30
C GLN A 126 -10.17 7.17 -20.51
N LEU A 127 -10.23 6.34 -19.46
CA LEU A 127 -9.03 5.88 -18.74
C LEU A 127 -8.15 4.93 -19.58
N SER A 128 -8.75 4.25 -20.55
CA SER A 128 -8.09 3.30 -21.45
C SER A 128 -7.73 3.86 -22.83
N GLN A 129 -8.13 5.10 -23.12
CA GLN A 129 -7.84 5.73 -24.41
C GLN A 129 -6.37 6.16 -24.51
N ASP A 130 -5.77 5.91 -25.68
CA ASP A 130 -4.45 6.43 -26.03
C ASP A 130 -4.52 7.96 -26.14
N ARG A 131 -3.87 8.64 -25.18
CA ARG A 131 -3.85 10.11 -25.08
C ARG A 131 -2.69 10.75 -25.85
N THR A 132 -2.02 10.00 -26.73
CA THR A 132 -0.92 10.53 -27.55
C THR A 132 -1.37 11.74 -28.38
N ALA A 133 -2.59 11.70 -28.94
CA ALA A 133 -3.15 12.81 -29.71
C ALA A 133 -3.43 14.06 -28.86
N ASP A 134 -3.95 13.91 -27.64
CA ASP A 134 -4.16 15.03 -26.71
C ASP A 134 -2.85 15.75 -26.38
N VAL A 135 -1.77 14.98 -26.19
CA VAL A 135 -0.43 15.51 -25.92
C VAL A 135 0.14 16.24 -27.14
N GLU A 136 -0.03 15.69 -28.34
CA GLU A 136 0.39 16.33 -29.60
C GLU A 136 -0.35 17.65 -29.85
N GLU A 137 -1.66 17.71 -29.55
CA GLU A 137 -2.45 18.93 -29.65
C GLU A 137 -1.98 19.97 -28.63
N MET A 138 -1.74 19.57 -27.38
CA MET A 138 -1.26 20.44 -26.32
C MET A 138 0.14 21.03 -26.65
N ILE A 139 1.03 20.23 -27.25
CA ILE A 139 2.33 20.69 -27.77
C ILE A 139 2.15 21.71 -28.90
N THR A 140 1.17 21.48 -29.79
CA THR A 140 0.88 22.37 -30.91
C THR A 140 0.32 23.72 -30.45
N GLN A 141 -0.60 23.72 -29.48
CA GLN A 141 -1.15 24.93 -28.85
C GLN A 141 -0.09 25.69 -28.04
N ALA A 142 0.82 24.98 -27.34
CA ALA A 142 1.94 25.62 -26.64
C ALA A 142 2.92 26.32 -27.62
N LYS A 143 3.17 25.70 -28.78
CA LYS A 143 4.01 26.29 -29.85
C LYS A 143 3.37 27.52 -30.51
N SER A 144 2.05 27.53 -30.70
CA SER A 144 1.36 28.71 -31.27
C SER A 144 1.34 29.90 -30.30
N THR A 145 1.29 29.64 -29.00
CA THR A 145 1.23 30.70 -27.96
C THR A 145 2.59 31.34 -27.67
N THR A 146 3.70 30.66 -27.97
CA THR A 146 5.07 31.18 -27.75
C THR A 146 5.56 32.04 -28.94
N GLY A 147 4.75 32.16 -30.01
CA GLY A 147 5.15 32.73 -31.30
C GLY A 147 4.59 34.11 -31.66
N GLY A 148 4.09 34.93 -30.73
CA GLY A 148 3.55 36.24 -31.13
C GLY A 148 3.22 37.23 -30.01
N ALA A 149 4.20 38.05 -29.62
CA ALA A 149 3.97 39.49 -29.48
C ALA A 149 4.53 40.10 -30.78
N VAL A 150 3.81 40.87 -31.59
CA VAL A 150 3.32 42.23 -31.31
C VAL A 150 2.12 42.51 -32.23
N GLY A 151 1.01 43.01 -31.70
CA GLY A 151 -0.09 43.52 -32.54
C GLY A 151 -1.41 43.69 -31.81
N VAL A 152 -1.69 44.91 -31.39
CA VAL A 152 -2.93 45.40 -30.77
C VAL A 152 -4.15 45.16 -31.69
N VAL A 153 -5.31 44.81 -31.13
CA VAL A 153 -6.65 45.42 -31.36
C VAL A 153 -7.82 44.39 -31.30
N ALA A 154 -8.78 44.76 -30.43
CA ALA A 154 -10.22 44.48 -30.42
C ALA A 154 -10.75 43.12 -29.93
N VAL A 155 -11.30 43.19 -28.71
CA VAL A 155 -12.56 42.56 -28.34
C VAL A 155 -13.61 42.78 -29.43
N GLN A 156 -14.13 41.72 -30.04
CA GLN A 156 -15.47 41.70 -30.62
C GLN A 156 -16.19 40.40 -30.23
N ALA A 157 -17.21 40.57 -29.39
CA ALA A 157 -18.25 39.60 -29.17
C ALA A 157 -19.12 39.51 -30.42
N THR A 158 -19.24 38.32 -31.03
CA THR A 158 -20.35 38.02 -31.95
C THR A 158 -20.70 36.54 -31.83
N GLY A 159 -21.93 36.27 -31.37
CA GLY A 159 -22.37 34.96 -30.92
C GLY A 159 -22.59 33.89 -31.99
N ARG A 160 -22.84 32.67 -31.54
CA ARG A 160 -23.49 31.63 -32.33
C ARG A 160 -24.62 30.98 -31.54
N LYS A 161 -25.83 31.22 -32.05
CA LYS A 161 -27.10 30.57 -31.73
C LYS A 161 -26.94 29.04 -31.66
N LEU A 162 -27.42 28.43 -30.59
CA LEU A 162 -27.95 27.07 -30.61
C LEU A 162 -29.46 27.19 -30.35
N ILE A 163 -30.22 26.39 -31.08
CA ILE A 163 -31.68 26.33 -31.09
C ILE A 163 -32.19 25.94 -29.70
#